data_AF-A0A199UF41-F1
#
_entry.id   AF-A0A199UF41-F1
#
_cell.length_a   1.000
_cell.length_b   1.000
_cell.length_c   1.000
_cell.angle_alpha   90.00
_cell.angle_beta   90.00
_cell.angle_gamma   90.00
#
_symmetry.space_group_name_H-M   'P 1'
#
loop_
_entity.id
_entity.type
_entity.pdbx_description
1 polymer ?
#
loop_
_entity_poly.entity_id
_entity_poly.type
_entity_poly.pdbx_seq_one_letter_code
_entity_poly.pdbx_strand_id
1 'polypeptide(L)'
;MGAKIKEYGITAPDTKNPLSDPYPFNLMFQTSIGPSGLSPGYMRPETAQGIFVNFKDLYYYNGNKLPFAAAQIGQAFRNEISPRQGLLRVREFTLAEIEHFVDPEDKSHPKFGDVADLEFLMFPREEQLTGKSAAKKKLGEAVSKGTINNETLGYFIGRVYLFLTQLGIDKDRLRFRQHLPNEMAHYAADCWDAEIECSYGWIECVVLLIVAYDLRAHSEKSGVPLVAHEKFPEPREVEKLVITPSKKELGLAFKGNQKMVIEAFEAMKETEALEMKVALESKGEVEFHVCTLNKSVTIKKNMVSISMEKKKEHQRVFTPSVIEPSFGIGRIIYCLFEHCFYQRPSKAEDEQLNVFRFPPLVAPIKCTVFPLVKIEKFDVVAKKISKALTTAGISHIIDITGTSIGKRYARTDEIGVPLAITVDSTTSVTIRDRDSKEQIRVDIEEVASVVKEVTDGQSTWADVMWRYPTHAVSHTDEEPADEE
;
A
#
# COMPACT_ATOMS: atom_id res chain seq x y z
N MET A 1 9.35 -23.82 -15.76
CA MET A 1 7.90 -23.96 -15.99
C MET A 1 7.56 -24.91 -17.14
N GLY A 2 8.00 -24.68 -18.38
CA GLY A 2 7.65 -25.54 -19.53
C GLY A 2 7.96 -27.03 -19.34
N ALA A 3 9.12 -27.36 -18.77
CA ALA A 3 9.45 -28.75 -18.41
C ALA A 3 8.45 -29.38 -17.45
N LYS A 4 7.94 -28.63 -16.45
CA LYS A 4 6.94 -29.11 -15.49
C LYS A 4 5.56 -29.31 -16.12
N ILE A 5 5.16 -28.45 -17.06
CA ILE A 5 3.91 -28.63 -17.82
C ILE A 5 3.91 -30.00 -18.54
N LYS A 6 5.05 -30.35 -19.15
CA LYS A 6 5.25 -31.63 -19.84
C LYS A 6 5.34 -32.81 -18.86
N GLU A 7 6.13 -32.67 -17.79
CA GLU A 7 6.30 -33.70 -16.75
C GLU A 7 4.96 -34.11 -16.10
N TYR A 8 4.11 -33.14 -15.78
CA TYR A 8 2.82 -33.39 -15.12
C TYR A 8 1.65 -33.59 -16.11
N GLY A 9 1.89 -33.58 -17.43
CA GLY A 9 0.84 -33.76 -18.44
C GLY A 9 -0.26 -32.70 -18.40
N ILE A 10 0.07 -31.45 -18.07
CA ILE A 10 -0.91 -30.36 -17.91
C ILE A 10 -1.47 -29.96 -19.28
N THR A 11 -2.80 -29.98 -19.42
CA THR A 11 -3.53 -29.61 -20.64
C THR A 11 -4.47 -28.44 -20.39
N ALA A 12 -5.02 -27.86 -21.48
CA ALA A 12 -6.05 -26.82 -21.37
C ALA A 12 -7.26 -27.34 -20.57
N PRO A 13 -7.73 -26.64 -19.51
CA PRO A 13 -8.77 -27.15 -18.62
C PRO A 13 -10.06 -27.56 -19.34
N ASP A 14 -10.51 -26.76 -20.31
CA ASP A 14 -11.81 -26.91 -20.97
C ASP A 14 -11.77 -27.85 -22.18
N THR A 15 -10.72 -27.75 -23.00
CA THR A 15 -10.63 -28.50 -24.27
C THR A 15 -9.73 -29.73 -24.20
N LYS A 16 -8.92 -29.86 -23.15
CA LYS A 16 -7.85 -30.87 -23.02
C LYS A 16 -6.77 -30.81 -24.11
N ASN A 17 -6.72 -29.70 -24.86
CA ASN A 17 -5.68 -29.49 -25.86
C ASN A 17 -4.29 -29.40 -25.22
N PRO A 18 -3.24 -29.85 -25.91
CA PRO A 18 -1.85 -29.60 -25.49
C PRO A 18 -1.57 -28.10 -25.38
N LEU A 19 -0.80 -27.71 -24.36
CA LEU A 19 -0.35 -26.33 -24.18
C LEU A 19 0.97 -26.09 -24.92
N SER A 20 1.14 -24.88 -25.45
CA SER A 20 2.44 -24.43 -25.99
C SER A 20 3.46 -24.24 -24.87
N ASP A 21 4.74 -24.14 -25.24
CA ASP A 21 5.75 -23.70 -24.28
C ASP A 21 5.44 -22.27 -23.79
N PRO A 22 5.67 -21.96 -22.50
CA PRO A 22 5.36 -20.66 -21.96
C PRO A 22 6.33 -19.60 -22.47
N TYR A 23 5.81 -18.41 -22.76
CA TYR A 23 6.58 -17.26 -23.25
C TYR A 23 6.19 -15.99 -22.48
N PRO A 24 7.11 -15.01 -22.36
CA PRO A 24 6.81 -13.77 -21.67
C PRO A 24 5.80 -12.94 -22.45
N PHE A 25 4.87 -12.32 -21.73
CA PHE A 25 3.85 -11.44 -22.29
C PHE A 25 3.84 -10.13 -21.49
N ASN A 26 3.92 -8.99 -22.18
CA ASN A 26 3.93 -7.68 -21.52
C ASN A 26 2.52 -7.35 -21.02
N LEU A 27 2.39 -7.13 -19.72
CA LEU A 27 1.13 -6.81 -19.05
C LEU A 27 0.84 -5.31 -19.00
N MET A 28 1.63 -4.44 -19.62
CA MET A 28 1.30 -3.01 -19.67
C MET A 28 0.38 -2.71 -20.85
N PHE A 29 -0.64 -1.88 -20.63
CA PHE A 29 -1.45 -1.34 -21.72
C PHE A 29 -0.66 -0.28 -22.47
N GLN A 30 -0.36 -0.55 -23.74
CA GLN A 30 0.31 0.40 -24.62
C GLN A 30 -0.69 1.37 -25.27
N THR A 31 -0.28 2.61 -25.44
CA THR A 31 -1.00 3.67 -26.16
C THR A 31 -0.01 4.55 -26.92
N SER A 32 -0.51 5.57 -27.63
CA SER A 32 0.30 6.61 -28.27
C SER A 32 -0.10 7.99 -27.76
N ILE A 33 0.90 8.82 -27.44
CA ILE A 33 0.73 10.20 -26.98
C ILE A 33 0.76 11.13 -28.20
N GLY A 34 -0.30 11.92 -28.35
CA GLY A 34 -0.46 12.86 -29.47
C GLY A 34 -0.94 12.20 -30.77
N PRO A 35 -1.34 13.01 -31.77
CA PRO A 35 -2.04 12.54 -32.96
C PRO A 35 -1.14 11.81 -33.96
N SER A 36 0.19 11.95 -33.87
CA SER A 36 1.13 11.37 -34.84
C SER A 36 1.40 9.88 -34.64
N GLY A 37 1.06 9.32 -33.47
CA GLY A 37 1.40 7.94 -33.11
C GLY A 37 2.88 7.70 -32.80
N LEU A 38 3.75 8.70 -32.97
CA LEU A 38 5.21 8.56 -32.88
C LEU A 38 5.76 8.48 -31.45
N SER A 39 4.96 8.86 -30.45
CA SER A 39 5.34 8.79 -29.04
C SER A 39 4.58 7.65 -28.37
N PRO A 40 5.16 6.44 -28.27
CA PRO A 40 4.53 5.35 -27.53
C PRO A 40 4.49 5.70 -26.04
N GLY A 41 3.40 5.34 -25.39
CA GLY A 41 3.20 5.48 -23.95
C GLY A 41 2.57 4.22 -23.38
N TYR A 42 2.54 4.13 -22.06
CA TYR A 42 1.88 3.04 -21.35
C TYR A 42 0.98 3.61 -20.26
N MET A 43 -0.16 2.96 -20.03
CA MET A 43 -0.88 3.18 -18.79
C MET A 43 -0.04 2.61 -17.65
N ARG A 44 0.12 3.41 -16.59
CA ARG A 44 0.98 3.05 -15.46
C ARG A 44 0.49 1.75 -14.78
N PRO A 45 1.37 0.76 -14.54
CA PRO A 45 1.01 -0.48 -13.86
C PRO A 45 1.00 -0.37 -12.32
N GLU A 46 1.46 0.78 -11.81
CA GLU A 46 1.57 1.16 -10.40
C GLU A 46 1.57 2.70 -10.29
N THR A 47 1.55 3.23 -9.06
CA THR A 47 1.54 4.67 -8.77
C THR A 47 2.88 5.22 -8.30
N ALA A 48 3.76 4.35 -7.77
CA ALA A 48 5.09 4.65 -7.24
C ALA A 48 6.00 5.47 -8.17
N GLN A 49 6.03 5.16 -9.47
CA GLN A 49 6.90 5.85 -10.43
C GLN A 49 6.68 7.37 -10.48
N GLY A 50 5.46 7.83 -10.26
CA GLY A 50 5.14 9.26 -10.17
C GLY A 50 5.81 9.95 -8.98
N ILE A 51 5.98 9.22 -7.87
CA ILE A 51 6.65 9.72 -6.67
C ILE A 51 8.16 9.79 -6.90
N PHE A 52 8.76 8.75 -7.48
CA PHE A 52 10.21 8.71 -7.73
C PHE A 52 10.69 9.82 -8.67
N VAL A 53 9.99 10.07 -9.78
CA VAL A 53 10.38 11.13 -10.72
C VAL A 53 10.26 12.54 -10.13
N ASN A 54 9.43 12.71 -9.09
CA ASN A 54 9.27 13.97 -8.35
C ASN A 54 10.07 14.03 -7.04
N PHE A 55 10.97 13.06 -6.80
CA PHE A 55 11.73 12.95 -5.54
C PHE A 55 12.42 14.27 -5.13
N LYS A 56 13.04 14.97 -6.08
CA LYS A 56 13.80 16.20 -5.80
C LYS A 56 12.92 17.29 -5.19
N ASP A 57 11.71 17.47 -5.72
CA ASP A 57 10.77 18.47 -5.22
C ASP A 57 10.20 18.04 -3.87
N LEU A 58 9.82 16.76 -3.73
CA LEU A 58 9.33 16.20 -2.47
C LEU A 58 10.36 16.33 -1.34
N TYR A 59 11.62 15.99 -1.63
CA TYR A 59 12.74 16.13 -0.71
C TYR A 59 12.98 17.59 -0.32
N TYR A 60 12.91 18.51 -1.29
CA TYR A 60 12.99 19.94 -1.05
C TYR A 60 11.86 20.44 -0.14
N TYR A 61 10.61 20.03 -0.39
CA TYR A 61 9.46 20.41 0.44
C TYR A 61 9.55 19.86 1.86
N ASN A 62 10.24 18.74 2.07
CA ASN A 62 10.59 18.25 3.40
C ASN A 62 11.81 18.96 4.03
N GLY A 63 12.26 20.08 3.45
CA GLY A 63 13.39 20.86 3.93
C GLY A 63 14.73 20.16 3.73
N ASN A 64 14.84 19.27 2.75
CA ASN A 64 16.02 18.43 2.47
C ASN A 64 16.42 17.59 3.69
N LYS A 65 15.44 16.94 4.33
CA LYS A 65 15.65 16.05 5.47
C LYS A 65 15.07 14.67 5.22
N LEU A 66 15.72 13.67 5.78
CA LEU A 66 15.22 12.31 5.90
C LEU A 66 14.94 11.97 7.38
N PRO A 67 14.05 11.01 7.66
CA PRO A 67 13.17 10.35 6.69
C PRO A 67 12.00 11.25 6.25
N PHE A 68 11.37 10.92 5.11
CA PHE A 68 10.07 11.47 4.72
C PHE A 68 9.28 10.46 3.92
N ALA A 69 7.96 10.65 3.85
CA ALA A 69 7.10 9.80 3.02
C ALA A 69 6.30 10.64 2.04
N ALA A 70 6.09 10.09 0.85
CA ALA A 70 5.10 10.57 -0.10
C ALA A 70 4.12 9.44 -0.40
N ALA A 71 2.88 9.79 -0.71
CA ALA A 71 1.84 8.79 -0.98
C ALA A 71 1.01 9.20 -2.20
N GLN A 72 0.52 8.21 -2.92
CA GLN A 72 -0.38 8.43 -4.04
C GLN A 72 -1.52 7.40 -4.02
N ILE A 73 -2.74 7.88 -4.21
CA ILE A 73 -3.93 7.04 -4.39
C ILE A 73 -4.45 7.26 -5.80
N GLY A 74 -4.58 6.20 -6.59
CA GLY A 74 -5.10 6.33 -7.93
C GLY A 74 -5.20 5.01 -8.69
N GLN A 75 -5.69 5.08 -9.93
CA GLN A 75 -5.82 3.91 -10.78
C GLN A 75 -4.45 3.45 -11.30
N ALA A 76 -4.32 2.12 -11.39
CA ALA A 76 -3.25 1.39 -12.03
C ALA A 76 -3.84 0.35 -12.98
N PHE A 77 -3.08 -0.01 -14.02
CA PHE A 77 -3.57 -0.80 -15.14
C PHE A 77 -2.64 -1.96 -15.43
N ARG A 78 -3.17 -3.18 -15.44
CA ARG A 78 -2.42 -4.40 -15.79
C ARG A 78 -3.25 -5.20 -16.80
N ASN A 79 -2.74 -5.38 -18.01
CA ASN A 79 -3.34 -6.13 -19.10
C ASN A 79 -3.29 -7.65 -18.83
N GLU A 80 -3.97 -8.04 -17.76
CA GLU A 80 -4.04 -9.42 -17.28
C GLU A 80 -4.55 -10.36 -18.37
N ILE A 81 -3.86 -11.51 -18.50
CA ILE A 81 -4.09 -12.48 -19.57
C ILE A 81 -5.49 -13.11 -19.43
N SER A 82 -5.85 -13.52 -18.21
CA SER A 82 -7.15 -14.12 -17.91
C SER A 82 -7.67 -13.58 -16.57
N PRO A 83 -8.38 -12.42 -16.57
CA PRO A 83 -8.99 -11.89 -15.36
C PRO A 83 -10.09 -12.84 -14.87
N ARG A 84 -10.00 -13.25 -13.61
CA ARG A 84 -10.88 -14.21 -12.92
C ARG A 84 -11.02 -13.78 -11.46
N GLN A 85 -11.95 -14.40 -10.72
CA GLN A 85 -12.11 -14.19 -9.26
C GLN A 85 -12.55 -12.76 -8.87
N GLY A 86 -13.43 -12.17 -9.68
CA GLY A 86 -14.03 -10.86 -9.40
C GLY A 86 -13.00 -9.75 -9.21
N LEU A 87 -13.06 -9.07 -8.06
CA LEU A 87 -12.18 -7.95 -7.72
C LEU A 87 -10.73 -8.36 -7.42
N LEU A 88 -10.43 -9.65 -7.28
CA LEU A 88 -9.10 -10.11 -6.92
C LEU A 88 -8.08 -9.97 -8.07
N ARG A 89 -8.56 -10.06 -9.32
CA ARG A 89 -7.72 -10.03 -10.51
C ARG A 89 -8.42 -9.30 -11.67
N VAL A 90 -8.26 -7.99 -11.67
CA VAL A 90 -8.86 -7.04 -12.62
C VAL A 90 -7.79 -6.32 -13.45
N ARG A 91 -8.22 -5.64 -14.53
CA ARG A 91 -7.32 -4.92 -15.45
C ARG A 91 -7.09 -3.46 -15.09
N GLU A 92 -8.01 -2.87 -14.35
CA GLU A 92 -7.95 -1.53 -13.78
C GLU A 92 -8.34 -1.64 -12.31
N PHE A 93 -7.53 -1.06 -11.42
CA PHE A 93 -7.78 -1.08 -9.99
C PHE A 93 -7.13 0.10 -9.29
N THR A 94 -7.69 0.47 -8.15
CA THR A 94 -7.15 1.51 -7.30
C THR A 94 -6.06 0.95 -6.40
N LEU A 95 -4.90 1.61 -6.45
CA LEU A 95 -3.82 1.43 -5.49
C LEU A 95 -3.76 2.64 -4.57
N ALA A 96 -3.34 2.40 -3.33
CA ALA A 96 -2.76 3.41 -2.47
C ALA A 96 -1.35 2.98 -2.17
N GLU A 97 -0.35 3.79 -2.53
CA GLU A 97 1.07 3.45 -2.32
C GLU A 97 1.75 4.57 -1.53
N ILE A 98 2.70 4.18 -0.69
CA ILE A 98 3.49 5.08 0.14
C ILE A 98 4.95 4.80 -0.16
N GLU A 99 5.73 5.79 -0.56
CA GLU A 99 7.19 5.69 -0.63
C GLU A 99 7.78 6.38 0.60
N HIS A 100 8.27 5.60 1.56
CA HIS A 100 8.96 6.13 2.73
C HIS A 100 10.48 6.12 2.50
N PHE A 101 11.03 7.30 2.21
CA PHE A 101 12.46 7.52 1.99
C PHE A 101 13.18 7.62 3.35
N VAL A 102 14.22 6.81 3.52
CA VAL A 102 15.01 6.68 4.75
C VAL A 102 16.50 6.57 4.42
N ASP A 103 17.36 6.88 5.39
CA ASP A 103 18.79 6.65 5.25
C ASP A 103 19.06 5.14 5.13
N PRO A 104 19.85 4.68 4.14
CA PRO A 104 20.22 3.27 4.06
C PRO A 104 21.04 2.76 5.25
N GLU A 105 21.76 3.63 5.97
CA GLU A 105 22.58 3.28 7.15
C GLU A 105 21.82 3.42 8.48
N ASP A 106 20.72 4.17 8.52
CA ASP A 106 19.84 4.29 9.69
C ASP A 106 18.38 4.04 9.31
N LYS A 107 17.91 2.83 9.58
CA LYS A 107 16.52 2.39 9.39
C LYS A 107 15.81 2.16 10.72
N SER A 108 16.19 2.92 11.76
CA SER A 108 15.41 3.02 12.98
C SER A 108 14.11 3.79 12.73
N HIS A 109 13.09 3.56 13.55
CA HIS A 109 11.84 4.32 13.44
C HIS A 109 11.38 4.83 14.81
N PRO A 110 11.26 6.16 15.00
CA PRO A 110 11.01 6.73 16.32
C PRO A 110 9.68 6.32 16.96
N LYS A 111 8.73 5.82 16.15
CA LYS A 111 7.42 5.34 16.61
C LYS A 111 7.28 3.81 16.57
N PHE A 112 8.37 3.07 16.39
CA PHE A 112 8.29 1.60 16.39
C PHE A 112 7.75 1.06 17.72
N GLY A 113 8.09 1.73 18.85
CA GLY A 113 7.57 1.40 20.17
C GLY A 113 6.03 1.38 20.25
N ASP A 114 5.33 2.17 19.45
CA ASP A 114 3.85 2.23 19.43
C ASP A 114 3.21 0.93 18.92
N VAL A 115 3.97 0.10 18.19
CA VAL A 115 3.46 -1.13 17.56
C VAL A 115 4.23 -2.39 17.94
N ALA A 116 5.34 -2.27 18.67
CA ALA A 116 6.23 -3.39 18.99
C ALA A 116 5.53 -4.53 19.76
N ASP A 117 4.53 -4.20 20.59
CA ASP A 117 3.79 -5.18 21.39
C ASP A 117 2.67 -5.92 20.63
N LEU A 118 2.42 -5.55 19.36
CA LEU A 118 1.42 -6.22 18.54
C LEU A 118 1.82 -7.68 18.29
N GLU A 119 0.83 -8.57 18.38
CA GLU A 119 0.97 -10.00 18.13
C GLU A 119 -0.06 -10.46 17.09
N PHE A 120 0.42 -11.07 16.00
CA PHE A 120 -0.41 -11.54 14.90
C PHE A 120 0.29 -12.66 14.12
N LEU A 121 -0.46 -13.30 13.21
CA LEU A 121 0.07 -14.40 12.40
C LEU A 121 1.16 -13.89 11.46
N MET A 122 2.36 -14.46 11.60
CA MET A 122 3.48 -14.23 10.71
C MET A 122 3.92 -15.55 10.08
N PHE A 123 4.37 -15.47 8.83
CA PHE A 123 4.87 -16.60 8.07
C PHE A 123 6.24 -16.28 7.43
N PRO A 124 7.32 -16.31 8.23
CA PRO A 124 8.66 -16.01 7.75
C PRO A 124 9.18 -17.07 6.76
N ARG A 125 10.28 -16.75 6.05
CA ARG A 125 10.89 -17.62 5.03
C ARG A 125 11.25 -19.01 5.56
N GLU A 126 11.83 -19.08 6.76
CA GLU A 126 12.31 -20.33 7.34
C GLU A 126 11.16 -21.31 7.60
N GLU A 127 10.04 -20.83 8.14
CA GLU A 127 8.85 -21.62 8.37
C GLU A 127 8.23 -22.12 7.06
N GLN A 128 8.19 -21.27 6.01
CA GLN A 128 7.73 -21.68 4.68
C GLN A 128 8.57 -22.83 4.11
N LEU A 129 9.90 -22.70 4.15
CA LEU A 129 10.82 -23.70 3.59
C LEU A 129 10.83 -25.02 4.38
N THR A 130 10.49 -24.97 5.67
CA THR A 130 10.41 -26.16 6.53
C THR A 130 9.02 -26.80 6.57
N GLY A 131 8.06 -26.27 5.81
CA GLY A 131 6.70 -26.79 5.74
C GLY A 131 5.87 -26.54 7.01
N LYS A 132 6.30 -25.60 7.86
CA LYS A 132 5.53 -25.16 9.03
C LYS A 132 4.40 -24.22 8.61
N SER A 133 3.42 -24.03 9.50
CA SER A 133 2.36 -23.04 9.31
C SER A 133 2.76 -21.68 9.88
N ALA A 134 2.04 -20.64 9.45
CA ALA A 134 2.10 -19.32 10.10
C ALA A 134 1.79 -19.44 11.60
N ALA A 135 2.42 -18.60 12.42
CA ALA A 135 2.24 -18.61 13.87
C ALA A 135 2.12 -17.18 14.40
N LYS A 136 1.39 -17.02 15.52
CA LYS A 136 1.33 -15.73 16.23
C LYS A 136 2.71 -15.40 16.79
N LYS A 137 3.22 -14.21 16.47
CA LYS A 137 4.52 -13.71 16.93
C LYS A 137 4.39 -12.24 17.29
N LYS A 138 5.12 -11.82 18.33
CA LYS A 138 5.27 -10.39 18.67
C LYS A 138 6.14 -9.67 17.65
N LEU A 139 5.70 -8.50 17.20
CA LEU A 139 6.39 -7.69 16.22
C LEU A 139 7.77 -7.23 16.70
N GLY A 140 7.87 -6.77 17.96
CA GLY A 140 9.12 -6.37 18.59
C GLY A 140 10.17 -7.50 18.59
N GLU A 141 9.74 -8.72 18.92
CA GLU A 141 10.64 -9.88 18.91
C GLU A 141 11.08 -10.28 17.50
N ALA A 142 10.20 -10.15 16.51
CA ALA A 142 10.53 -10.45 15.11
C ALA A 142 11.59 -9.49 14.56
N VAL A 143 11.53 -8.21 14.94
CA VAL A 143 12.57 -7.22 14.59
C VAL A 143 13.85 -7.48 15.37
N SER A 144 13.78 -7.69 16.69
CA SER A 144 15.00 -7.89 17.51
C SER A 144 15.78 -9.15 17.14
N LYS A 145 15.09 -10.19 16.63
CA LYS A 145 15.71 -11.44 16.14
C LYS A 145 16.21 -11.34 14.69
N GLY A 146 15.96 -10.21 14.00
CA GLY A 146 16.34 -10.01 12.60
C GLY A 146 15.45 -10.76 11.60
N THR A 147 14.32 -11.34 12.04
CA THR A 147 13.33 -11.95 11.13
C THR A 147 12.71 -10.88 10.22
N ILE A 148 12.38 -9.72 10.80
CA ILE A 148 12.03 -8.50 10.08
C ILE A 148 13.27 -7.61 10.08
N ASN A 149 13.66 -7.11 8.91
CA ASN A 149 14.98 -6.51 8.70
C ASN A 149 15.32 -5.31 9.60
N ASN A 150 14.36 -4.43 9.89
CA ASN A 150 14.57 -3.20 10.65
C ASN A 150 13.26 -2.65 11.26
N GLU A 151 13.39 -1.65 12.14
CA GLU A 151 12.27 -1.02 12.83
C GLU A 151 11.32 -0.27 11.90
N THR A 152 11.82 0.37 10.83
CA THR A 152 10.96 1.08 9.88
C THR A 152 10.02 0.12 9.14
N LEU A 153 10.53 -1.02 8.65
CA LEU A 153 9.70 -2.07 8.06
C LEU A 153 8.72 -2.65 9.10
N GLY A 154 9.21 -2.94 10.30
CA GLY A 154 8.37 -3.40 11.41
C GLY A 154 7.24 -2.41 11.74
N TYR A 155 7.54 -1.11 11.78
CA TYR A 155 6.55 -0.07 12.03
C TYR A 155 5.44 -0.09 10.97
N PHE A 156 5.79 -0.14 9.69
CA PHE A 156 4.78 -0.20 8.63
C PHE A 156 3.97 -1.49 8.65
N ILE A 157 4.59 -2.65 8.95
CA ILE A 157 3.86 -3.92 9.16
C ILE A 157 2.81 -3.74 10.27
N GLY A 158 3.22 -3.20 11.43
CA GLY A 158 2.31 -2.96 12.56
C GLY A 158 1.17 -1.99 12.22
N ARG A 159 1.48 -0.90 11.50
CA ARG A 159 0.47 0.06 11.04
C ARG A 159 -0.50 -0.54 10.01
N VAL A 160 -0.03 -1.39 9.11
CA VAL A 160 -0.88 -2.12 8.16
C VAL A 160 -1.80 -3.08 8.89
N TYR A 161 -1.30 -3.82 9.89
CA TYR A 161 -2.13 -4.68 10.72
C TYR A 161 -3.25 -3.89 11.42
N LEU A 162 -2.91 -2.78 12.07
CA LEU A 162 -3.89 -1.91 12.73
C LEU A 162 -4.92 -1.35 11.74
N PHE A 163 -4.47 -0.90 10.57
CA PHE A 163 -5.35 -0.41 9.52
C PHE A 163 -6.35 -1.47 9.07
N LEU A 164 -5.88 -2.65 8.65
CA LEU A 164 -6.74 -3.73 8.15
C LEU A 164 -7.73 -4.22 9.21
N THR A 165 -7.28 -4.36 10.47
CA THR A 165 -8.16 -4.79 11.56
C THR A 165 -9.18 -3.72 11.95
N GLN A 166 -8.82 -2.44 11.88
CA GLN A 166 -9.75 -1.33 12.08
C GLN A 166 -10.80 -1.22 10.96
N LEU A 167 -10.47 -1.64 9.73
CA LEU A 167 -11.46 -1.77 8.65
C LEU A 167 -12.49 -2.87 8.90
N GLY A 168 -12.21 -3.84 9.79
CA GLY A 168 -13.07 -4.99 10.06
C GLY A 168 -12.56 -6.32 9.52
N ILE A 169 -11.31 -6.38 9.03
CA ILE A 169 -10.69 -7.65 8.65
C ILE A 169 -10.48 -8.51 9.90
N ASP A 170 -11.04 -9.73 9.88
CA ASP A 170 -10.81 -10.76 10.89
C ASP A 170 -9.31 -11.02 11.13
N LYS A 171 -8.91 -10.89 12.40
CA LYS A 171 -7.53 -11.04 12.87
C LYS A 171 -6.98 -12.45 12.72
N ASP A 172 -7.83 -13.47 12.82
CA ASP A 172 -7.39 -14.86 12.69
C ASP A 172 -7.28 -15.31 11.22
N ARG A 173 -7.82 -14.49 10.30
CA ARG A 173 -7.76 -14.66 8.84
C ARG A 173 -6.87 -13.62 8.15
N LEU A 174 -5.97 -12.99 8.92
CA LEU A 174 -4.97 -12.03 8.46
C LEU A 174 -3.58 -12.51 8.88
N ARG A 175 -2.66 -12.62 7.93
CA ARG A 175 -1.25 -12.97 8.20
C ARG A 175 -0.28 -12.10 7.42
N PHE A 176 0.96 -12.08 7.88
CA PHE A 176 2.06 -11.44 7.17
C PHE A 176 3.05 -12.49 6.68
N ARG A 177 3.19 -12.67 5.37
CA ARG A 177 4.07 -13.67 4.74
C ARG A 177 5.30 -13.02 4.16
N GLN A 178 6.48 -13.52 4.51
CA GLN A 178 7.73 -13.03 3.93
C GLN A 178 7.96 -13.67 2.55
N HIS A 179 8.37 -12.91 1.54
CA HIS A 179 8.68 -13.46 0.21
C HIS A 179 9.85 -14.43 0.26
N LEU A 180 9.84 -15.53 -0.50
CA LEU A 180 11.01 -16.41 -0.64
C LEU A 180 12.09 -15.75 -1.52
N PRO A 181 13.38 -16.16 -1.42
CA PRO A 181 14.46 -15.56 -2.20
C PRO A 181 14.26 -15.60 -3.73
N ASN A 182 13.54 -16.60 -4.24
CA ASN A 182 13.19 -16.76 -5.65
C ASN A 182 11.90 -16.01 -6.08
N GLU A 183 11.17 -15.44 -5.13
CA GLU A 183 9.97 -14.62 -5.34
C GLU A 183 10.26 -13.13 -5.25
N MET A 184 11.31 -12.75 -4.52
CA MET A 184 11.71 -11.36 -4.35
C MET A 184 11.89 -10.68 -5.72
N ALA A 185 11.33 -9.48 -5.84
CA ALA A 185 11.70 -8.61 -6.94
C ALA A 185 13.23 -8.42 -6.92
N HIS A 186 13.85 -8.42 -8.10
CA HIS A 186 15.31 -8.39 -8.29
C HIS A 186 16.02 -7.19 -7.61
N TYR A 187 15.26 -6.21 -7.12
CA TYR A 187 15.72 -5.00 -6.46
C TYR A 187 15.40 -4.90 -4.96
N ALA A 188 14.64 -5.85 -4.39
CA ALA A 188 14.16 -5.77 -3.00
C ALA A 188 15.13 -6.43 -2.00
N ALA A 189 15.37 -5.77 -0.87
CA ALA A 189 16.22 -6.29 0.20
C ALA A 189 15.45 -7.18 1.19
N ASP A 190 14.19 -6.84 1.48
CA ASP A 190 13.24 -7.67 2.21
C ASP A 190 11.82 -7.32 1.72
N CYS A 191 10.89 -8.28 1.84
CA CYS A 191 9.51 -8.09 1.38
C CYS A 191 8.54 -8.96 2.18
N TRP A 192 7.44 -8.37 2.62
CA TRP A 192 6.37 -8.99 3.39
C TRP A 192 5.00 -8.64 2.79
N ASP A 193 4.17 -9.64 2.56
CA ASP A 193 2.79 -9.46 2.13
C ASP A 193 1.85 -9.55 3.33
N ALA A 194 0.95 -8.59 3.49
CA ALA A 194 -0.26 -8.78 4.27
C ALA A 194 -1.26 -9.58 3.42
N GLU A 195 -1.48 -10.82 3.80
CA GLU A 195 -2.40 -11.74 3.14
C GLU A 195 -3.68 -11.90 3.96
N ILE A 196 -4.82 -11.80 3.28
CA ILE A 196 -6.14 -12.00 3.88
C ILE A 196 -6.73 -13.28 3.30
N GLU A 197 -7.19 -14.18 4.16
CA GLU A 197 -7.80 -15.45 3.74
C GLU A 197 -9.24 -15.22 3.30
N CYS A 198 -9.59 -15.57 2.07
CA CYS A 198 -10.95 -15.54 1.53
C CYS A 198 -11.34 -16.91 0.95
N SER A 199 -12.49 -17.01 0.30
CA SER A 199 -12.99 -18.23 -0.36
C SER A 199 -12.05 -18.77 -1.44
N TYR A 200 -11.12 -17.94 -1.95
CA TYR A 200 -10.06 -18.32 -2.88
C TYR A 200 -8.71 -18.63 -2.22
N GLY A 201 -8.65 -18.69 -0.89
CA GLY A 201 -7.44 -18.92 -0.10
C GLY A 201 -6.78 -17.62 0.36
N TRP A 202 -5.47 -17.66 0.63
CA TRP A 202 -4.71 -16.50 1.09
C TRP A 202 -4.37 -15.57 -0.08
N ILE A 203 -4.85 -14.33 -0.01
CA ILE A 203 -4.66 -13.33 -1.05
C ILE A 203 -3.83 -12.17 -0.53
N GLU A 204 -2.73 -11.89 -1.21
CA GLU A 204 -1.92 -10.68 -1.02
C GLU A 204 -2.78 -9.43 -1.26
N CYS A 205 -2.91 -8.60 -0.23
CA CYS A 205 -3.72 -7.38 -0.26
C CYS A 205 -2.87 -6.11 -0.02
N VAL A 206 -1.74 -6.25 0.69
CA VAL A 206 -0.76 -5.19 0.87
C VAL A 206 0.62 -5.79 0.73
N VAL A 207 1.49 -5.20 -0.08
CA VAL A 207 2.92 -5.57 -0.17
C VAL A 207 3.72 -4.54 0.60
N LEU A 208 4.69 -4.99 1.42
CA LEU A 208 5.63 -4.16 2.15
C LEU A 208 7.05 -4.54 1.76
N LEU A 209 7.72 -3.70 0.97
CA LEU A 209 9.04 -4.00 0.40
C LEU A 209 10.08 -2.93 0.73
N ILE A 210 11.36 -3.32 0.78
CA ILE A 210 12.50 -2.41 0.94
C ILE A 210 13.27 -2.34 -0.38
N VAL A 211 13.35 -1.16 -0.99
CA VAL A 211 13.99 -0.95 -2.30
C VAL A 211 14.92 0.26 -2.30
N ALA A 212 15.96 0.20 -3.14
CA ALA A 212 16.84 1.35 -3.41
C ALA A 212 17.19 1.42 -4.91
N TYR A 213 16.36 0.83 -5.77
CA TYR A 213 16.64 0.69 -7.20
C TYR A 213 16.12 1.86 -8.01
N ASP A 214 14.87 2.28 -7.80
CA ASP A 214 14.18 3.24 -8.66
C ASP A 214 14.89 4.59 -8.78
N LEU A 215 15.31 5.18 -7.66
CA LEU A 215 16.05 6.44 -7.68
C LEU A 215 17.38 6.33 -8.43
N ARG A 216 18.09 5.20 -8.31
CA ARG A 216 19.33 4.96 -9.06
C ARG A 216 19.05 4.80 -10.54
N ALA A 217 18.09 3.95 -10.90
CA ALA A 217 17.73 3.70 -12.29
C ALA A 217 17.28 4.99 -13.00
N HIS A 218 16.43 5.80 -12.36
CA HIS A 218 16.03 7.11 -12.90
C HIS A 218 17.19 8.09 -12.96
N SER A 219 18.08 8.12 -11.97
CA SER A 219 19.28 8.98 -12.01
C SER A 219 20.20 8.62 -13.17
N GLU A 220 20.49 7.32 -13.34
CA GLU A 220 21.36 6.81 -14.41
C GLU A 220 20.78 7.08 -15.80
N LYS A 221 19.46 6.96 -15.97
CA LYS A 221 18.81 7.18 -17.27
C LYS A 221 18.57 8.64 -17.61
N SER A 222 18.27 9.49 -16.63
CA SER A 222 18.00 10.91 -16.85
C SER A 222 19.25 11.80 -16.81
N GLY A 223 20.33 11.34 -16.15
CA GLY A 223 21.50 12.17 -15.83
C GLY A 223 21.25 13.18 -14.71
N VAL A 224 20.08 13.14 -14.06
CA VAL A 224 19.72 14.01 -12.94
C VAL A 224 19.92 13.25 -11.63
N PRO A 225 20.79 13.69 -10.71
CA PRO A 225 21.03 12.98 -9.46
C PRO A 225 19.81 13.08 -8.53
N LEU A 226 19.19 11.93 -8.23
CA LEU A 226 18.13 11.77 -7.24
C LEU A 226 18.73 11.21 -5.93
N VAL A 227 19.39 12.10 -5.18
CA VAL A 227 20.15 11.77 -3.98
C VAL A 227 19.74 12.65 -2.81
N ALA A 228 19.96 12.16 -1.60
CA ALA A 228 19.85 12.94 -0.38
C ALA A 228 21.22 13.41 0.11
N HIS A 229 21.18 14.39 1.02
CA HIS A 229 22.35 15.02 1.60
C HIS A 229 22.23 15.04 3.12
N GLU A 230 23.27 14.58 3.81
CA GLU A 230 23.37 14.66 5.26
C GLU A 230 24.58 15.53 5.60
N LYS A 231 24.35 16.66 6.27
CA LYS A 231 25.44 17.53 6.72
C LYS A 231 26.13 16.90 7.91
N PHE A 232 27.46 16.83 7.85
CA PHE A 232 28.22 16.41 9.01
C PHE A 232 28.22 17.52 10.08
N PRO A 233 28.18 17.16 11.37
CA PRO A 233 28.38 18.12 12.45
C PRO A 233 29.72 18.86 12.34
N GLU A 234 30.77 18.14 11.93
CA GLU A 234 32.10 18.68 11.66
C GLU A 234 32.62 18.15 10.31
N PRO A 235 33.35 18.96 9.52
CA PRO A 235 33.89 18.51 8.23
C PRO A 235 34.86 17.34 8.41
N ARG A 236 34.69 16.28 7.61
CA ARG A 236 35.58 15.11 7.61
C ARG A 236 36.69 15.32 6.58
N GLU A 237 37.95 15.08 6.97
CA GLU A 237 39.05 15.01 6.00
C GLU A 237 39.10 13.61 5.38
N VAL A 238 38.86 13.53 4.08
CA VAL A 238 38.89 12.27 3.33
C VAL A 238 40.00 12.37 2.29
N GLU A 239 40.88 11.39 2.25
CA GLU A 239 41.82 11.24 1.14
C GLU A 239 41.07 10.66 -0.05
N LYS A 240 40.95 11.46 -1.13
CA LYS A 240 40.32 11.02 -2.37
C LYS A 240 41.38 10.95 -3.47
N LEU A 241 41.30 9.89 -4.26
CA LEU A 241 42.05 9.78 -5.49
C LEU A 241 41.50 10.80 -6.51
N VAL A 242 42.32 11.75 -6.91
CA VAL A 242 42.00 12.76 -7.90
C VAL A 242 42.73 12.43 -9.20
N ILE A 243 41.95 12.19 -10.25
CA ILE A 243 42.43 12.00 -11.62
C ILE A 243 42.22 13.32 -12.34
N THR A 244 43.31 14.00 -12.70
CA THR A 244 43.29 15.28 -13.41
C THR A 244 43.82 15.09 -14.84
N PRO A 245 42.95 15.04 -15.86
CA PRO A 245 43.37 14.92 -17.25
C PRO A 245 43.93 16.24 -17.78
N SER A 246 45.08 16.20 -18.46
CA SER A 246 45.64 17.35 -19.16
C SER A 246 44.94 17.57 -20.50
N LYS A 247 43.93 18.45 -20.51
CA LYS A 247 43.12 18.74 -21.71
C LYS A 247 43.97 19.14 -22.93
N LYS A 248 45.07 19.86 -22.70
CA LYS A 248 46.00 20.30 -23.75
C LYS A 248 46.74 19.10 -24.37
N GLU A 249 47.36 18.26 -23.55
CA GLU A 249 48.14 17.11 -24.03
C GLU A 249 47.25 16.05 -24.67
N LEU A 250 46.08 15.78 -24.07
CA LEU A 250 45.07 14.88 -24.64
C LEU A 250 44.52 15.41 -25.96
N GLY A 251 44.33 16.73 -26.09
CA GLY A 251 43.88 17.36 -27.33
C GLY A 251 44.90 17.23 -28.47
N LEU A 252 46.19 17.36 -28.15
CA LEU A 252 47.27 17.17 -29.12
C LEU A 252 47.40 15.70 -29.57
N ALA A 253 47.22 14.75 -28.64
CA ALA A 253 47.38 13.33 -28.89
C ALA A 253 46.19 12.69 -29.62
N PHE A 254 44.95 13.09 -29.29
CA PHE A 254 43.74 12.39 -29.72
C PHE A 254 42.84 13.18 -30.69
N LYS A 255 43.20 14.42 -31.04
CA LYS A 255 42.63 15.25 -32.13
C LYS A 255 41.14 15.04 -32.39
N GLY A 256 40.30 15.32 -31.40
CA GLY A 256 38.83 15.20 -31.48
C GLY A 256 38.24 14.06 -30.63
N ASN A 257 39.00 13.00 -30.34
CA ASN A 257 38.56 11.90 -29.48
C ASN A 257 38.85 12.13 -27.99
N GLN A 258 39.46 13.27 -27.62
CA GLN A 258 39.88 13.54 -26.24
C GLN A 258 38.74 13.51 -25.23
N LYS A 259 37.51 13.86 -25.64
CA LYS A 259 36.33 13.89 -24.76
C LYS A 259 36.01 12.47 -24.26
N MET A 260 36.08 11.49 -25.15
CA MET A 260 35.79 10.08 -24.84
C MET A 260 36.86 9.48 -23.92
N VAL A 261 38.12 9.91 -24.06
CA VAL A 261 39.22 9.52 -23.17
C VAL A 261 39.06 10.15 -21.78
N ILE A 262 38.63 11.42 -21.70
CA ILE A 262 38.33 12.10 -20.43
C ILE A 262 37.16 11.43 -19.71
N GLU A 263 36.07 11.15 -20.41
CA GLU A 263 34.91 10.43 -19.84
C GLU A 263 35.32 9.03 -19.33
N ALA A 264 36.24 8.35 -20.02
CA ALA A 264 36.77 7.07 -19.56
C ALA A 264 37.66 7.18 -18.31
N PHE A 265 38.41 8.28 -18.15
CA PHE A 265 39.12 8.57 -16.89
C PHE A 265 38.15 8.86 -15.73
N GLU A 266 37.08 9.61 -15.99
CA GLU A 266 36.06 9.93 -14.99
C GLU A 266 35.26 8.70 -14.54
N ALA A 267 35.11 7.70 -15.42
CA ALA A 267 34.42 6.44 -15.12
C ALA A 267 35.34 5.34 -14.52
N MET A 268 36.62 5.62 -14.34
CA MET A 268 37.62 4.64 -13.88
C MET A 268 37.42 4.27 -12.41
N LYS A 269 37.58 2.99 -12.07
CA LYS A 269 37.55 2.54 -10.66
C LYS A 269 38.83 2.94 -9.94
N GLU A 270 38.74 3.13 -8.62
CA GLU A 270 39.89 3.53 -7.79
C GLU A 270 41.08 2.56 -7.90
N THR A 271 40.81 1.25 -7.96
CA THR A 271 41.85 0.23 -8.15
C THR A 271 42.55 0.35 -9.49
N GLU A 272 41.81 0.55 -10.58
CA GLU A 272 42.35 0.72 -11.94
C GLU A 272 43.19 2.00 -12.04
N ALA A 273 42.74 3.08 -11.38
CA ALA A 273 43.44 4.35 -11.36
C ALA A 273 44.75 4.28 -10.55
N LEU A 274 44.78 3.52 -9.45
CA LEU A 274 46.01 3.24 -8.70
C LEU A 274 46.99 2.39 -9.52
N GLU A 275 46.51 1.36 -10.21
CA GLU A 275 47.34 0.56 -11.13
C GLU A 275 47.92 1.42 -12.27
N MET A 276 47.09 2.27 -12.87
CA MET A 276 47.51 3.22 -13.90
C MET A 276 48.59 4.17 -13.37
N LYS A 277 48.43 4.68 -12.14
CA LYS A 277 49.42 5.55 -11.50
C LYS A 277 50.78 4.86 -11.38
N VAL A 278 50.82 3.63 -10.87
CA VAL A 278 52.05 2.84 -10.73
C VAL A 278 52.69 2.59 -12.09
N ALA A 279 51.89 2.26 -13.12
CA ALA A 279 52.39 2.04 -14.47
C ALA A 279 53.01 3.33 -15.07
N LEU A 280 52.33 4.47 -14.94
CA LEU A 280 52.82 5.76 -15.43
C LEU A 280 54.08 6.24 -14.70
N GLU A 281 54.21 5.95 -13.40
CA GLU A 281 55.40 6.30 -12.63
C GLU A 281 56.62 5.44 -12.98
N SER A 282 56.41 4.15 -13.26
CA SER A 282 57.46 3.18 -13.59
C SER A 282 57.94 3.21 -15.05
N LYS A 283 57.01 3.31 -16.01
CA LYS A 283 57.28 3.17 -17.46
C LYS A 283 57.07 4.47 -18.25
N GLY A 284 56.42 5.48 -17.67
CA GLY A 284 56.09 6.75 -18.34
C GLY A 284 54.88 6.70 -19.27
N GLU A 285 54.37 5.50 -19.59
CA GLU A 285 53.18 5.27 -20.41
C GLU A 285 52.46 3.96 -20.05
N VAL A 286 51.19 3.85 -20.42
CA VAL A 286 50.32 2.71 -20.16
C VAL A 286 49.26 2.57 -21.25
N GLU A 287 48.93 1.34 -21.64
CA GLU A 287 47.79 1.07 -22.51
C GLU A 287 46.49 1.12 -21.71
N PHE A 288 45.55 1.94 -22.17
CA PHE A 288 44.25 2.12 -21.53
C PHE A 288 43.12 1.83 -22.51
N HIS A 289 42.23 0.89 -22.16
CA HIS A 289 41.11 0.54 -23.01
C HIS A 289 39.96 1.53 -22.83
N VAL A 290 39.59 2.23 -23.91
CA VAL A 290 38.48 3.19 -23.90
C VAL A 290 37.28 2.53 -24.56
N CYS A 291 36.32 2.07 -23.74
CA CYS A 291 35.14 1.34 -24.19
C CYS A 291 34.32 2.12 -25.23
N THR A 292 34.19 3.44 -25.07
CA THR A 292 33.45 4.31 -25.99
C THR A 292 34.13 4.44 -27.37
N LEU A 293 35.44 4.22 -27.45
CA LEU A 293 36.21 4.15 -28.69
C LEU A 293 36.40 2.72 -29.21
N ASN A 294 36.01 1.72 -28.40
CA ASN A 294 36.27 0.29 -28.60
C ASN A 294 37.74 -0.02 -28.99
N LYS A 295 38.69 0.71 -28.40
CA LYS A 295 40.12 0.65 -28.71
C LYS A 295 40.97 0.92 -27.47
N SER A 296 42.14 0.31 -27.44
CA SER A 296 43.18 0.64 -26.46
C SER A 296 44.03 1.80 -26.98
N VAL A 297 44.32 2.75 -26.10
CA VAL A 297 45.10 3.95 -26.40
C VAL A 297 46.27 4.07 -25.42
N THR A 298 47.41 4.54 -25.91
CA THR A 298 48.58 4.78 -25.08
C THR A 298 48.42 6.11 -24.34
N ILE A 299 48.38 6.07 -23.00
CA ILE A 299 48.33 7.22 -22.11
C ILE A 299 49.74 7.47 -21.57
N LYS A 300 50.23 8.71 -21.68
CA LYS A 300 51.55 9.13 -21.19
C LYS A 300 51.44 9.89 -19.88
N LYS A 301 52.54 9.92 -19.10
CA LYS A 301 52.61 10.58 -17.78
C LYS A 301 52.21 12.07 -17.80
N ASN A 302 52.45 12.79 -18.89
CA ASN A 302 52.05 14.20 -19.03
C ASN A 302 50.57 14.39 -19.38
N MET A 303 49.84 13.33 -19.71
CA MET A 303 48.43 13.37 -20.13
C MET A 303 47.45 13.28 -18.97
N VAL A 304 47.84 12.68 -17.85
CA VAL A 304 46.99 12.52 -16.67
C VAL A 304 47.82 12.55 -15.40
N SER A 305 47.35 13.28 -14.40
CA SER A 305 47.90 13.29 -13.04
C SER A 305 46.97 12.53 -12.12
N ILE A 306 47.48 11.55 -11.39
CA ILE A 306 46.73 10.74 -10.43
C ILE A 306 47.39 10.93 -9.06
N SER A 307 46.67 11.55 -8.12
CA SER A 307 47.20 11.84 -6.78
C SER A 307 46.15 11.64 -5.70
N MET A 308 46.61 11.39 -4.47
CA MET A 308 45.72 11.37 -3.29
C MET A 308 45.69 12.78 -2.72
N GLU A 309 44.51 13.40 -2.73
CA GLU A 309 44.31 14.73 -2.18
C GLU A 309 43.42 14.66 -0.94
N LYS A 310 43.79 15.41 0.11
CA LYS A 310 42.94 15.60 1.28
C LYS A 310 41.84 16.59 0.95
N LYS A 311 40.60 16.13 0.89
CA LYS A 311 39.41 16.97 0.73
C LYS A 311 38.62 17.02 2.03
N LYS A 312 38.18 18.22 2.39
CA LYS A 312 37.19 18.41 3.45
C LYS A 312 35.80 18.17 2.87
N GLU A 313 35.13 17.14 3.36
CA GLU A 313 33.74 16.87 3.05
C GLU A 313 32.85 17.44 4.16
N HIS A 314 31.90 18.29 3.77
CA HIS A 314 30.95 18.91 4.69
C HIS A 314 29.62 18.13 4.77
N GLN A 315 29.39 17.21 3.85
CA GLN A 315 28.16 16.43 3.76
C GLN A 315 28.38 15.06 3.11
N ARG A 316 27.61 14.07 3.55
CA ARG A 316 27.44 12.78 2.88
C ARG A 316 26.39 12.93 1.78
N VAL A 317 26.61 12.27 0.65
CA VAL A 317 25.65 12.19 -0.45
C VAL A 317 25.36 10.73 -0.70
N PHE A 318 24.09 10.34 -0.70
CA PHE A 318 23.69 8.94 -0.86
C PHE A 318 22.32 8.83 -1.52
N THR A 319 22.02 7.66 -2.09
CA THR A 319 20.67 7.34 -2.56
C THR A 319 19.86 6.79 -1.38
N PRO A 320 18.71 7.41 -1.04
CA PRO A 320 17.84 6.90 0.01
C PRO A 320 17.41 5.46 -0.23
N SER A 321 17.25 4.70 0.86
CA SER A 321 16.45 3.48 0.82
C SER A 321 14.97 3.88 0.89
N VAL A 322 14.10 3.04 0.35
CA VAL A 322 12.65 3.25 0.30
C VAL A 322 11.97 2.06 0.95
N ILE A 323 10.99 2.31 1.80
CA ILE A 323 10.02 1.30 2.24
C ILE A 323 8.70 1.62 1.58
N GLU A 324 8.17 0.65 0.85
CA GLU A 324 6.96 0.79 0.06
C GLU A 324 5.85 -0.13 0.59
N PRO A 325 4.87 0.41 1.32
CA PRO A 325 3.56 -0.20 1.50
C PRO A 325 2.66 0.08 0.28
N SER A 326 2.34 -0.95 -0.49
CA SER A 326 1.43 -0.88 -1.65
C SER A 326 0.13 -1.63 -1.37
N PHE A 327 -1.00 -0.91 -1.36
CA PHE A 327 -2.32 -1.42 -0.96
C PHE A 327 -3.23 -1.66 -2.18
N GLY A 328 -3.62 -2.92 -2.38
CA GLY A 328 -4.61 -3.32 -3.37
C GLY A 328 -6.05 -3.10 -2.87
N ILE A 329 -6.57 -1.86 -3.02
CA ILE A 329 -7.86 -1.45 -2.43
C ILE A 329 -9.02 -2.38 -2.82
N GLY A 330 -9.10 -2.79 -4.09
CA GLY A 330 -10.15 -3.70 -4.55
C GLY A 330 -10.11 -5.08 -3.87
N ARG A 331 -8.91 -5.61 -3.59
CA ARG A 331 -8.73 -6.88 -2.88
C ARG A 331 -9.11 -6.76 -1.42
N ILE A 332 -8.71 -5.67 -0.76
CA ILE A 332 -9.07 -5.38 0.63
C ILE A 332 -10.59 -5.31 0.77
N ILE A 333 -11.27 -4.58 -0.11
CA ILE A 333 -12.74 -4.47 -0.12
C ILE A 333 -13.39 -5.84 -0.33
N TYR A 334 -12.90 -6.64 -1.27
CA TYR A 334 -13.43 -7.99 -1.52
C TYR A 334 -13.34 -8.88 -0.28
N CYS A 335 -12.16 -8.92 0.36
CA CYS A 335 -11.96 -9.72 1.57
C CYS A 335 -12.80 -9.19 2.74
N LEU A 336 -12.94 -7.86 2.85
CA LEU A 336 -13.82 -7.24 3.84
C LEU A 336 -15.29 -7.68 3.63
N PHE A 337 -15.77 -7.74 2.39
CA PHE A 337 -17.11 -8.25 2.11
C PHE A 337 -17.28 -9.68 2.62
N GLU A 338 -16.36 -10.58 2.31
CA GLU A 338 -16.45 -11.95 2.82
C GLU A 338 -16.39 -12.05 4.34
N HIS A 339 -15.56 -11.23 4.99
CA HIS A 339 -15.40 -11.25 6.45
C HIS A 339 -16.61 -10.62 7.16
N CYS A 340 -17.30 -9.68 6.51
CA CYS A 340 -18.48 -9.03 7.06
C CYS A 340 -19.79 -9.71 6.64
N PHE A 341 -19.80 -10.60 5.65
CA PHE A 341 -21.05 -11.24 5.22
C PHE A 341 -21.47 -12.36 6.19
N TYR A 342 -22.72 -12.35 6.61
CA TYR A 342 -23.33 -13.48 7.30
C TYR A 342 -24.84 -13.54 7.04
N GLN A 343 -25.41 -14.71 7.31
CA GLN A 343 -26.86 -14.93 7.27
C GLN A 343 -27.39 -15.14 8.68
N ARG A 344 -28.63 -14.71 8.92
CA ARG A 344 -29.35 -14.98 10.16
C ARG A 344 -30.81 -15.32 9.88
N PRO A 345 -31.46 -16.12 10.73
CA PRO A 345 -32.84 -16.52 10.51
C PRO A 345 -33.79 -15.31 10.50
N SER A 346 -34.74 -15.34 9.58
CA SER A 346 -35.95 -14.52 9.60
C SER A 346 -36.92 -15.05 10.67
N LYS A 347 -37.99 -14.29 10.92
CA LYS A 347 -39.13 -14.78 11.72
C LYS A 347 -39.99 -15.80 10.95
N ALA A 348 -39.92 -15.77 9.63
CA ALA A 348 -40.44 -16.85 8.79
C ALA A 348 -39.39 -17.98 8.75
N GLU A 349 -39.78 -19.19 9.15
CA GLU A 349 -38.86 -20.34 9.36
C GLU A 349 -38.02 -20.71 8.12
N ASP A 350 -38.48 -20.36 6.91
CA ASP A 350 -37.82 -20.71 5.64
C ASP A 350 -36.99 -19.57 4.99
N GLU A 351 -36.87 -18.39 5.63
CA GLU A 351 -36.17 -17.23 5.04
C GLU A 351 -34.89 -16.87 5.83
N GLN A 352 -33.79 -16.65 5.11
CA GLN A 352 -32.53 -16.16 5.67
C GLN A 352 -32.33 -14.69 5.29
N LEU A 353 -31.95 -13.88 6.29
CA LEU A 353 -31.62 -12.47 6.08
C LEU A 353 -30.11 -12.34 5.88
N ASN A 354 -29.71 -11.80 4.74
CA ASN A 354 -28.34 -11.42 4.45
C ASN A 354 -27.98 -10.14 5.22
N VAL A 355 -26.77 -10.09 5.79
CA VAL A 355 -26.28 -8.93 6.52
C VAL A 355 -24.79 -8.73 6.25
N PHE A 356 -24.39 -7.48 5.99
CA PHE A 356 -22.99 -7.08 6.06
C PHE A 356 -22.68 -6.41 7.39
N ARG A 357 -21.85 -7.04 8.22
CA ARG A 357 -21.39 -6.48 9.50
C ARG A 357 -20.24 -5.47 9.36
N PHE A 358 -20.38 -4.47 8.49
CA PHE A 358 -19.36 -3.43 8.39
C PHE A 358 -19.18 -2.71 9.73
N PRO A 359 -17.94 -2.48 10.20
CA PRO A 359 -17.72 -1.61 11.34
C PRO A 359 -18.33 -0.22 11.08
N PRO A 360 -18.93 0.43 12.09
CA PRO A 360 -19.58 1.73 11.91
C PRO A 360 -18.69 2.78 11.24
N LEU A 361 -17.39 2.75 11.54
CA LEU A 361 -16.37 3.62 10.96
C LEU A 361 -16.32 3.57 9.43
N VAL A 362 -16.45 2.37 8.84
CA VAL A 362 -16.28 2.16 7.39
C VAL A 362 -17.58 1.92 6.64
N ALA A 363 -18.70 1.70 7.34
CA ALA A 363 -20.00 1.52 6.71
C ALA A 363 -20.33 2.70 5.76
N PRO A 364 -20.72 2.46 4.50
CA PRO A 364 -20.95 3.53 3.52
C PRO A 364 -22.06 4.51 3.94
N ILE A 365 -23.08 3.98 4.57
CA ILE A 365 -24.22 4.70 5.11
C ILE A 365 -24.24 4.41 6.61
N LYS A 366 -24.27 5.46 7.42
CA LYS A 366 -24.10 5.37 8.88
C LYS A 366 -25.41 5.08 9.59
N CYS A 367 -26.52 5.64 9.09
CA CYS A 367 -27.83 5.31 9.61
C CYS A 367 -28.95 5.43 8.57
N THR A 368 -30.06 4.75 8.83
CA THR A 368 -31.31 4.95 8.09
C THR A 368 -32.37 5.50 9.04
N VAL A 369 -33.15 6.49 8.58
CA VAL A 369 -34.26 7.09 9.32
C VAL A 369 -35.60 6.57 8.78
N PHE A 370 -36.40 5.98 9.67
CA PHE A 370 -37.68 5.35 9.37
C PHE A 370 -38.83 6.04 10.11
N PRO A 371 -39.73 6.79 9.44
CA PRO A 371 -41.03 7.08 10.03
C PRO A 371 -41.83 5.78 10.15
N LEU A 372 -42.26 5.42 11.37
CA LEU A 372 -42.85 4.10 11.65
C LEU A 372 -44.16 3.89 10.86
N VAL A 373 -44.99 4.93 10.79
CA VAL A 373 -46.29 4.95 10.09
C VAL A 373 -46.32 6.19 9.18
N LYS A 374 -47.06 6.14 8.07
CA LYS A 374 -47.32 7.30 7.19
C LYS A 374 -48.21 8.33 7.89
N ILE A 375 -47.63 9.03 8.86
CA ILE A 375 -48.24 10.15 9.57
C ILE A 375 -47.36 11.36 9.33
N GLU A 376 -47.95 12.43 8.81
CA GLU A 376 -47.24 13.66 8.44
C GLU A 376 -46.36 14.20 9.58
N LYS A 377 -46.82 14.09 10.83
CA LYS A 377 -46.04 14.50 12.01
C LYS A 377 -44.70 13.76 12.16
N PHE A 378 -44.65 12.48 11.82
CA PHE A 378 -43.42 11.68 11.88
C PHE A 378 -42.49 11.99 10.70
N ASP A 379 -43.04 12.31 9.53
CA ASP A 379 -42.25 12.75 8.38
C ASP A 379 -41.55 14.10 8.65
N VAL A 380 -42.22 15.01 9.36
CA VAL A 380 -41.63 16.29 9.80
C VAL A 380 -40.46 16.04 10.75
N VAL A 381 -40.62 15.13 11.71
CA VAL A 381 -39.55 14.76 12.65
C VAL A 381 -38.39 14.07 11.94
N ALA A 382 -38.67 13.12 11.04
CA ALA A 382 -37.64 12.44 10.24
C ALA A 382 -36.82 13.43 9.40
N LYS A 383 -37.47 14.44 8.80
CA LYS A 383 -36.79 15.53 8.09
C LYS A 383 -35.93 16.40 9.02
N LYS A 384 -36.40 16.67 10.24
CA LYS A 384 -35.62 17.41 11.25
C LYS A 384 -34.34 16.64 11.64
N ILE A 385 -34.47 15.34 11.90
CA ILE A 385 -33.34 14.45 12.22
C ILE A 385 -32.37 14.39 11.04
N SER A 386 -32.86 14.19 9.82
CA SER A 386 -32.04 14.18 8.61
C SER A 386 -31.23 15.47 8.42
N LYS A 387 -31.83 16.63 8.70
CA LYS A 387 -31.11 17.91 8.67
C LYS A 387 -30.00 17.95 9.73
N ALA A 388 -30.28 17.51 10.96
CA ALA A 388 -29.27 17.45 12.03
C ALA A 388 -28.11 16.50 11.69
N LEU A 389 -28.41 15.31 11.14
CA LEU A 389 -27.41 14.36 10.66
C LEU A 389 -26.55 14.95 9.53
N THR A 390 -27.17 15.64 8.58
CA THR A 390 -26.45 16.34 7.50
C THR A 390 -25.50 17.40 8.06
N THR A 391 -25.97 18.23 8.99
CA THR A 391 -25.14 19.25 9.65
C THR A 391 -23.97 18.64 10.43
N ALA A 392 -24.15 17.44 11.00
CA ALA A 392 -23.10 16.70 11.69
C ALA A 392 -22.13 15.94 10.75
N GLY A 393 -22.36 15.98 9.43
CA GLY A 393 -21.53 15.27 8.44
C GLY A 393 -21.79 13.77 8.36
N ILE A 394 -22.97 13.31 8.77
CA ILE A 394 -23.31 11.88 8.86
C ILE A 394 -24.06 11.42 7.61
N SER A 395 -23.48 10.45 6.88
CA SER A 395 -24.13 9.79 5.73
C SER A 395 -25.35 9.00 6.19
N HIS A 396 -26.53 9.28 5.63
CA HIS A 396 -27.77 8.63 6.04
C HIS A 396 -28.80 8.55 4.89
N ILE A 397 -29.80 7.69 5.06
CA ILE A 397 -30.95 7.55 4.15
C ILE A 397 -32.24 7.78 4.93
N ILE A 398 -33.28 8.33 4.27
CA ILE A 398 -34.65 8.28 4.78
C ILE A 398 -35.42 7.24 3.97
N ASP A 399 -36.03 6.26 4.65
CA ASP A 399 -36.87 5.24 4.01
C ASP A 399 -38.33 5.36 4.47
N ILE A 400 -39.12 5.98 3.60
CA ILE A 400 -40.57 6.21 3.74
C ILE A 400 -41.43 5.15 3.03
N THR A 401 -40.84 4.04 2.60
CA THR A 401 -41.59 3.00 1.90
C THR A 401 -42.67 2.41 2.80
N GLY A 402 -43.82 2.07 2.20
CA GLY A 402 -45.00 1.58 2.93
C GLY A 402 -44.92 0.11 3.35
N THR A 403 -43.73 -0.45 3.51
CA THR A 403 -43.53 -1.84 3.96
C THR A 403 -43.37 -1.90 5.48
N SER A 404 -43.54 -3.10 6.05
CA SER A 404 -43.34 -3.31 7.49
C SER A 404 -41.95 -2.88 7.94
N ILE A 405 -41.84 -2.39 9.18
CA ILE A 405 -40.55 -1.95 9.73
C ILE A 405 -39.50 -3.07 9.71
N GLY A 406 -39.91 -4.32 9.93
CA GLY A 406 -39.03 -5.49 9.81
C GLY A 406 -38.41 -5.65 8.42
N LYS A 407 -39.21 -5.47 7.35
CA LYS A 407 -38.69 -5.49 5.97
C LYS A 407 -37.76 -4.31 5.68
N ARG A 408 -38.03 -3.15 6.28
CA ARG A 408 -37.16 -1.97 6.16
C ARG A 408 -35.82 -2.17 6.87
N TYR A 409 -35.81 -2.74 8.07
CA TYR A 409 -34.60 -3.16 8.77
C TYR A 409 -33.83 -4.20 7.96
N ALA A 410 -34.49 -5.24 7.43
CA ALA A 410 -33.83 -6.27 6.64
C ALA A 410 -33.05 -5.71 5.44
N ARG A 411 -33.65 -4.82 4.63
CA ARG A 411 -32.97 -4.18 3.50
C ARG A 411 -31.79 -3.30 3.92
N THR A 412 -31.92 -2.64 5.06
CA THR A 412 -30.89 -1.74 5.61
C THR A 412 -29.71 -2.53 6.19
N ASP A 413 -30.00 -3.64 6.86
CA ASP A 413 -29.02 -4.58 7.38
C ASP A 413 -28.29 -5.30 6.22
N GLU A 414 -29.00 -5.61 5.12
CA GLU A 414 -28.44 -6.23 3.90
C GLU A 414 -27.37 -5.36 3.22
N ILE A 415 -27.49 -4.04 3.27
CA ILE A 415 -26.45 -3.11 2.77
C ILE A 415 -25.45 -2.66 3.86
N GLY A 416 -25.56 -3.25 5.05
CA GLY A 416 -24.61 -3.10 6.14
C GLY A 416 -24.64 -1.77 6.89
N VAL A 417 -25.77 -1.05 6.87
CA VAL A 417 -25.96 0.15 7.69
C VAL A 417 -25.94 -0.24 9.16
N PRO A 418 -25.09 0.38 10.01
CA PRO A 418 -24.90 -0.06 11.38
C PRO A 418 -26.06 0.36 12.29
N LEU A 419 -26.69 1.50 12.04
CA LEU A 419 -27.72 2.07 12.92
C LEU A 419 -29.03 2.36 12.17
N ALA A 420 -30.15 2.08 12.82
CA ALA A 420 -31.48 2.38 12.29
C ALA A 420 -32.26 3.24 13.29
N ILE A 421 -32.71 4.41 12.85
CA ILE A 421 -33.47 5.37 13.65
C ILE A 421 -34.95 5.22 13.30
N THR A 422 -35.79 4.89 14.27
CA THR A 422 -37.24 4.75 14.05
C THR A 422 -38.00 5.84 14.77
N VAL A 423 -38.78 6.59 13.99
CA VAL A 423 -39.58 7.73 14.43
C VAL A 423 -41.01 7.25 14.69
N ASP A 424 -41.33 7.04 15.96
CA ASP A 424 -42.63 6.62 16.49
C ASP A 424 -43.27 7.66 17.44
N SER A 425 -42.53 8.72 17.79
CA SER A 425 -42.96 9.84 18.63
C SER A 425 -42.45 11.17 18.06
N THR A 426 -42.99 12.29 18.58
CA THR A 426 -42.57 13.65 18.21
C THR A 426 -41.51 14.26 19.13
N THR A 427 -41.15 13.58 20.22
CA THR A 427 -40.15 14.06 21.20
C THR A 427 -38.90 13.19 21.24
N SER A 428 -39.07 11.88 21.03
CA SER A 428 -38.01 10.87 21.10
C SER A 428 -38.12 9.87 19.95
N VAL A 429 -37.04 9.14 19.69
CA VAL A 429 -36.97 8.06 18.68
C VAL A 429 -36.31 6.83 19.27
N THR A 430 -36.40 5.68 18.60
CA THR A 430 -35.46 4.59 18.87
C THR A 430 -34.27 4.61 17.93
N ILE A 431 -33.12 4.18 18.44
CA ILE A 431 -31.93 3.83 17.64
C ILE A 431 -31.69 2.34 17.84
N ARG A 432 -31.60 1.60 16.74
CA ARG A 432 -31.38 0.16 16.68
C ARG A 432 -29.99 -0.13 16.15
N ASP A 433 -29.28 -1.04 16.80
CA ASP A 433 -28.05 -1.61 16.27
C ASP A 433 -28.33 -2.79 15.31
N ARG A 434 -27.59 -2.84 14.20
CA ARG A 434 -27.73 -3.86 13.15
C ARG A 434 -27.45 -5.27 13.67
N ASP A 435 -26.34 -5.43 14.41
CA ASP A 435 -25.78 -6.74 14.74
C ASP A 435 -26.56 -7.41 15.86
N SER A 436 -26.73 -6.70 16.98
CA SER A 436 -27.48 -7.15 18.17
C SER A 436 -29.00 -7.11 17.98
N LYS A 437 -29.50 -6.24 17.09
CA LYS A 437 -30.92 -5.86 16.96
C LYS A 437 -31.48 -5.11 18.17
N GLU A 438 -30.67 -4.80 19.17
CA GLU A 438 -31.10 -4.08 20.38
C GLU A 438 -31.42 -2.63 20.06
N GLN A 439 -32.28 -2.03 20.88
CA GLN A 439 -32.78 -0.67 20.68
C GLN A 439 -32.66 0.15 21.96
N ILE A 440 -32.32 1.42 21.79
CA ILE A 440 -32.34 2.43 22.85
C ILE A 440 -33.33 3.52 22.48
N ARG A 441 -33.89 4.22 23.47
CA ARG A 441 -34.72 5.41 23.27
C ARG A 441 -33.87 6.68 23.50
N VAL A 442 -33.92 7.60 22.55
CA VAL A 442 -33.10 8.83 22.54
C VAL A 442 -33.98 10.04 22.21
N ASP A 443 -33.74 11.17 22.87
CA ASP A 443 -34.40 12.43 22.53
C ASP A 443 -33.96 12.93 21.15
N ILE A 444 -34.88 13.53 20.38
CA ILE A 444 -34.62 13.93 18.99
C ILE A 444 -33.40 14.85 18.86
N GLU A 445 -33.14 15.70 19.84
CA GLU A 445 -32.01 16.63 19.85
C GLU A 445 -30.65 15.93 20.04
N GLU A 446 -30.62 14.74 20.64
CA GLU A 446 -29.39 14.00 20.93
C GLU A 446 -29.01 12.98 19.84
N VAL A 447 -29.95 12.62 18.95
CA VAL A 447 -29.79 11.58 17.93
C VAL A 447 -28.50 11.76 17.12
N ALA A 448 -28.23 12.96 16.63
CA ALA A 448 -27.04 13.21 15.81
C ALA A 448 -25.74 13.03 16.59
N SER A 449 -25.71 13.38 17.89
CA SER A 449 -24.54 13.17 18.75
C SER A 449 -24.28 11.68 18.97
N VAL A 450 -25.33 10.94 19.34
CA VAL A 450 -25.24 9.50 19.60
C VAL A 450 -24.77 8.74 18.37
N VAL A 451 -25.36 9.02 17.20
CA VAL A 451 -24.95 8.38 15.94
C VAL A 451 -23.48 8.71 15.64
N LYS A 452 -23.07 9.98 15.81
CA LYS A 452 -21.70 10.42 15.55
C LYS A 452 -20.68 9.70 16.44
N GLU A 453 -20.94 9.62 17.73
CA GLU A 453 -20.05 8.97 18.70
C GLU A 453 -19.78 7.51 18.33
N VAL A 454 -20.81 6.77 17.91
CA VAL A 454 -20.67 5.39 17.45
C VAL A 454 -19.94 5.31 16.11
N THR A 455 -20.30 6.16 15.14
CA THR A 455 -19.79 6.06 13.77
C THR A 455 -18.37 6.60 13.61
N ASP A 456 -17.94 7.48 14.50
CA ASP A 456 -16.56 7.98 14.58
C ASP A 456 -15.67 7.06 15.46
N GLY A 457 -16.24 6.01 16.07
CA GLY A 457 -15.53 5.07 16.94
C GLY A 457 -15.15 5.64 18.30
N GLN A 458 -15.82 6.70 18.76
CA GLN A 458 -15.61 7.30 20.08
C GLN A 458 -16.32 6.53 21.20
N SER A 459 -17.37 5.80 20.86
CA SER A 459 -18.10 4.92 21.79
C SER A 459 -18.48 3.63 21.09
N THR A 460 -18.48 2.52 21.84
CA THR A 460 -19.06 1.26 21.39
C THR A 460 -20.57 1.28 21.57
N TRP A 461 -21.28 0.36 20.90
CA TRP A 461 -22.72 0.20 21.12
C TRP A 461 -23.06 -0.11 22.59
N ALA A 462 -22.21 -0.89 23.26
CA ALA A 462 -22.38 -1.20 24.69
C ALA A 462 -22.31 0.06 25.57
N ASP A 463 -21.40 0.99 25.27
CA ASP A 463 -21.28 2.26 26.01
C ASP A 463 -22.52 3.15 25.84
N VAL A 464 -23.14 3.10 24.66
CA VAL A 464 -24.38 3.84 24.38
C VAL A 464 -25.56 3.18 25.12
N MET A 465 -25.70 1.85 25.04
CA MET A 465 -26.74 1.13 25.77
C MET A 465 -26.69 1.34 27.30
N TRP A 466 -25.50 1.58 27.86
CA TRP A 466 -25.36 1.90 29.28
C TRP A 466 -25.92 3.28 29.66
N ARG A 467 -25.88 4.25 28.73
CA ARG A 467 -26.31 5.64 28.97
C ARG A 467 -27.80 5.87 28.71
N TYR A 468 -28.37 5.12 27.79
CA TYR A 468 -29.74 5.34 27.31
C TYR A 468 -30.68 4.20 27.73
N PRO A 469 -31.96 4.49 28.00
CA PRO A 469 -32.93 3.46 28.35
C PRO A 469 -33.10 2.48 27.20
N THR A 470 -32.93 1.19 27.50
CA THR A 470 -33.20 0.10 26.56
C THR A 470 -34.69 0.04 26.27
N HIS A 471 -35.02 -0.06 24.98
CA HIS A 471 -36.38 -0.24 24.52
C HIS A 471 -36.63 -1.73 24.33
N ALA A 472 -37.32 -2.34 25.30
CA ALA A 472 -37.88 -3.67 25.11
C ALA A 472 -39.01 -3.57 24.07
N VAL A 473 -38.83 -4.22 22.92
CA VAL A 473 -39.90 -4.34 21.93
C VAL A 473 -41.05 -5.07 22.62
N SER A 474 -42.16 -4.38 22.85
CA SER A 474 -43.37 -5.03 23.32
C SER A 474 -43.84 -5.98 22.20
N HIS A 475 -44.18 -7.22 22.54
CA HIS A 475 -44.67 -8.22 21.57
C HIS A 475 -45.96 -7.78 20.81
N THR A 476 -46.51 -6.62 21.14
CA THR A 476 -47.74 -6.04 20.59
C THR A 476 -47.54 -5.09 19.40
N ASP A 477 -46.32 -4.66 19.07
CA ASP A 477 -46.07 -3.71 17.96
C ASP A 477 -45.77 -4.37 16.60
N GLU A 478 -45.99 -5.69 16.49
CA GLU A 478 -45.66 -6.49 15.29
C GLU A 478 -46.83 -7.19 14.60
N GLU A 479 -48.09 -6.94 15.01
CA GLU A 479 -49.26 -7.37 14.24
C GLU A 479 -49.92 -6.17 13.54
N PRO A 480 -50.33 -6.36 12.28
CA PRO A 480 -51.75 -6.29 12.04
C PRO A 480 -52.23 -7.71 11.74
N ALA A 481 -53.16 -8.17 12.56
CA ALA A 481 -54.06 -9.23 12.15
C ALA A 481 -54.70 -8.81 10.83
N ASP A 482 -54.50 -9.62 9.80
CA ASP A 482 -55.41 -9.67 8.67
C ASP A 482 -56.80 -10.05 9.22
N GLU A 483 -57.64 -9.06 9.47
CA GLU A 483 -59.09 -9.26 9.66
C GLU A 483 -59.87 -8.28 8.76
N GLU A 484 -60.57 -8.91 7.81
CA GLU A 484 -61.54 -8.46 6.79
C GLU A 484 -61.08 -7.66 5.55
#